data_AF-A0A165U7W6-F1
#
_entry.id   AF-A0A165U7W6-F1
#
_cell.length_a   1.000
_cell.length_b   1.000
_cell.length_c   1.000
_cell.angle_alpha   90.00
_cell.angle_beta   90.00
_cell.angle_gamma   90.00
#
_symmetry.space_group_name_H-M   'P 1'
#
loop_
_entity.id
_entity.type
_entity.pdbx_description
1 polymer ?
#
loop_
_entity_poly.entity_id
_entity_poly.type
_entity_poly.pdbx_seq_one_letter_code
_entity_poly.pdbx_strand_id
1 'polypeptide(L)'
;MHAPIGVGFIAWILEKGTPSSTDLLDVALENRVKAIWLAFGNSLGKWVSYIRDYDQRRADGHKTLIFAQLSSVEEALVAVNDWKVDILVAQGIESGGHGRASAPPLLTLISSLLEVVPQNGPLIVAAGGLANGGHVAACLTLGASGVAMGTRFLLTPESLYTDAQRMALIAAGTDSTVRSFVFDRARGTLGWPTGIDGRALMNQTVRDVEAGVPIEDVQRAFRQGVEDGDPSRMLIWAGTGVSLMNQIKGATDVVAELHQEVVDHLERASLITSSA
;
A
#
# COMPACT_ATOMS: atom_id res chain seq x y z
N MET A 1 -15.64 -17.52 15.22
CA MET A 1 -14.28 -16.97 15.35
C MET A 1 -14.23 -15.72 14.50
N HIS A 2 -13.96 -14.53 15.06
CA HIS A 2 -13.88 -13.30 14.27
C HIS A 2 -12.52 -13.25 13.55
N ALA A 3 -12.49 -12.83 12.29
CA ALA A 3 -11.25 -12.65 11.54
C ALA A 3 -10.40 -11.53 12.17
N PRO A 4 -9.06 -11.67 12.23
CA PRO A 4 -8.20 -10.58 12.71
C PRO A 4 -8.23 -9.41 11.73
N ILE A 5 -8.58 -8.22 12.22
CA ILE A 5 -8.65 -6.98 11.43
C ILE A 5 -7.55 -6.01 11.88
N GLY A 6 -6.90 -5.36 10.92
CA GLY A 6 -6.00 -4.24 11.16
C GLY A 6 -6.57 -2.93 10.60
N VAL A 7 -6.04 -1.79 11.06
CA VAL A 7 -6.44 -0.46 10.61
C VAL A 7 -5.21 0.34 10.19
N GLY A 8 -5.29 0.99 9.02
CA GLY A 8 -4.23 1.83 8.47
C GLY A 8 -4.42 3.30 8.80
N PHE A 9 -3.31 3.97 9.13
CA PHE A 9 -3.26 5.40 9.40
C PHE A 9 -2.19 6.07 8.54
N ILE A 10 -2.62 7.13 7.87
CA ILE A 10 -1.72 8.07 7.19
C ILE A 10 -1.18 9.01 8.27
N ALA A 11 0.05 8.75 8.72
CA ALA A 11 0.59 9.34 9.93
C ALA A 11 0.81 10.86 9.84
N TRP A 12 1.11 11.41 8.66
CA TRP A 12 1.21 12.87 8.50
C TRP A 12 -0.15 13.58 8.74
N ILE A 13 -1.28 12.88 8.58
CA ILE A 13 -2.61 13.39 8.95
C ILE A 13 -2.79 13.31 10.47
N LEU A 14 -2.33 12.23 11.11
CA LEU A 14 -2.30 12.13 12.57
C LEU A 14 -1.45 13.26 13.19
N GLU A 15 -0.31 13.55 12.58
CA GLU A 15 0.66 14.57 13.03
C GLU A 15 0.12 16.01 12.97
N LYS A 16 -0.94 16.27 12.19
CA LYS A 16 -1.60 17.59 12.18
C LYS A 16 -2.28 17.93 13.52
N GLY A 17 -2.44 16.96 14.43
CA GLY A 17 -2.75 17.23 15.83
C GLY A 17 -4.18 17.75 16.08
N THR A 18 -5.10 17.53 15.16
CA THR A 18 -6.54 17.74 15.42
C THR A 18 -7.00 16.65 16.40
N PRO A 19 -7.72 16.98 17.50
CA PRO A 19 -8.16 15.99 18.50
C PRO A 19 -8.78 14.73 17.88
N SER A 20 -9.60 14.94 16.84
CA SER A 20 -10.25 13.89 16.05
C SER A 20 -9.32 12.82 15.49
N SER A 21 -8.06 13.14 15.20
CA SER A 21 -7.12 12.18 14.60
C SER A 21 -6.59 11.19 15.63
N THR A 22 -6.27 11.66 16.85
CA THR A 22 -5.90 10.78 17.96
C THR A 22 -7.11 9.96 18.41
N ASP A 23 -8.30 10.57 18.46
CA ASP A 23 -9.54 9.88 18.82
C ASP A 23 -9.82 8.68 17.89
N LEU A 24 -9.53 8.79 16.58
CA LEU A 24 -9.67 7.67 15.65
C LEU A 24 -8.68 6.53 15.93
N LEU A 25 -7.45 6.85 16.34
CA LEU A 25 -6.48 5.85 16.76
C LEU A 25 -6.92 5.17 18.06
N ASP A 26 -7.41 5.94 19.03
CA ASP A 26 -7.96 5.41 20.28
C ASP A 26 -9.13 4.47 20.03
N VAL A 27 -10.08 4.85 19.17
CA VAL A 27 -11.20 3.96 18.80
C VAL A 27 -10.71 2.63 18.23
N ALA A 28 -9.67 2.64 17.39
CA ALA A 28 -9.09 1.39 16.87
C ALA A 28 -8.48 0.55 18.00
N LEU A 29 -7.75 1.16 18.93
CA LEU A 29 -7.10 0.50 20.06
C LEU A 29 -8.12 -0.06 21.07
N GLU A 30 -9.18 0.69 21.37
CA GLU A 30 -10.31 0.30 22.22
C GLU A 30 -11.04 -0.92 21.66
N ASN A 31 -11.23 -0.95 20.34
CA ASN A 31 -11.86 -2.07 19.63
C ASN A 31 -10.93 -3.26 19.40
N ARG A 32 -9.74 -3.26 20.00
CA ARG A 32 -8.80 -4.39 20.02
C ARG A 32 -8.42 -4.89 18.63
N VAL A 33 -8.21 -3.97 17.69
CA VAL A 33 -7.69 -4.32 16.37
C VAL A 33 -6.40 -5.12 16.52
N LYS A 34 -6.20 -6.09 15.62
CA LYS A 34 -5.03 -6.97 15.69
C LYS A 34 -3.76 -6.21 15.32
N ALA A 35 -3.88 -5.23 14.42
CA ALA A 35 -2.76 -4.48 13.90
C ALA A 35 -3.10 -3.01 13.65
N ILE A 36 -2.10 -2.15 13.81
CA ILE A 36 -2.09 -0.77 13.34
C ILE A 36 -0.99 -0.65 12.28
N TRP A 37 -1.36 -0.16 11.10
CA TRP A 37 -0.44 0.12 10.01
C TRP A 37 -0.20 1.61 9.89
N LEU A 38 1.04 2.04 10.13
CA LEU A 38 1.47 3.42 10.02
C LEU A 38 2.21 3.64 8.69
N ALA A 39 1.75 4.60 7.90
CA ALA A 39 2.37 4.99 6.63
C ALA A 39 2.51 6.51 6.52
N PHE A 40 3.55 6.97 5.82
CA PHE A 40 3.74 8.38 5.44
C PHE A 40 3.68 9.37 6.63
N GLY A 41 4.66 9.37 7.53
CA GLY A 41 4.74 10.33 8.63
C GLY A 41 6.17 10.79 8.91
N ASN A 42 6.33 11.97 9.48
CA ASN A 42 7.64 12.51 9.85
C ASN A 42 8.08 12.08 11.26
N SER A 43 7.17 11.52 12.05
CA SER A 43 7.39 11.17 13.45
C SER A 43 6.68 9.86 13.82
N LEU A 44 6.81 8.83 12.97
CA LEU A 44 6.18 7.52 13.21
C LEU A 44 6.52 6.96 14.60
N GLY A 45 7.76 7.11 15.07
CA GLY A 45 8.17 6.68 16.41
C GLY A 45 7.30 7.21 17.56
N LYS A 46 6.78 8.43 17.45
CA LYS A 46 5.83 8.99 18.44
C LYS A 46 4.56 8.12 18.53
N TRP A 47 4.02 7.72 17.39
CA TRP A 47 2.80 6.90 17.32
C TRP A 47 3.06 5.47 17.72
N VAL A 48 4.25 4.95 17.43
CA VAL A 48 4.68 3.64 17.95
C VAL A 48 4.70 3.65 19.47
N SER A 49 5.36 4.64 20.09
CA SER A 49 5.36 4.79 21.56
C SER A 49 3.96 4.95 22.11
N TYR A 50 3.12 5.77 21.47
CA TYR A 50 1.72 5.96 21.88
C TYR A 50 0.93 4.65 21.95
N ILE A 51 1.01 3.81 20.90
CA ILE A 51 0.34 2.51 20.84
C ILE A 51 0.88 1.57 21.93
N ARG A 52 2.20 1.56 22.15
CA ARG A 52 2.83 0.73 23.19
C ARG A 52 2.43 1.17 24.60
N ASP A 53 2.39 2.47 24.86
CA ASP A 53 1.96 3.02 26.14
C ASP A 53 0.48 2.75 26.39
N TYR A 54 -0.36 2.76 25.34
CA TYR A 54 -1.74 2.32 25.43
C TYR A 54 -1.84 0.83 25.80
N ASP A 55 -1.11 -0.03 25.08
CA ASP A 55 -1.11 -1.48 25.32
C ASP A 55 -0.60 -1.85 26.72
N GLN A 56 0.33 -1.08 27.29
CA GLN A 56 0.81 -1.31 28.66
C GLN A 56 -0.22 -0.91 29.74
N ARG A 57 -1.07 0.07 29.46
CA ARG A 57 -2.07 0.57 30.42
C ARG A 57 -3.35 -0.26 30.46
N ARG A 58 -3.67 -1.00 29.38
CA ARG A 58 -4.88 -1.83 29.34
C ARG A 58 -4.72 -3.09 30.19
N ALA A 59 -5.77 -3.45 30.92
CA ALA A 59 -5.75 -4.59 31.85
C ALA A 59 -5.92 -5.96 31.16
N ASP A 60 -6.34 -5.99 29.89
CA ASP A 60 -6.72 -7.20 29.16
C ASP A 60 -5.55 -7.94 28.48
N GLY A 61 -4.33 -7.39 28.58
CA GLY A 61 -3.11 -7.96 28.01
C GLY A 61 -3.09 -8.00 26.48
N HIS A 62 -3.98 -7.29 25.79
CA HIS A 62 -3.99 -7.24 24.33
C HIS A 62 -2.75 -6.53 23.80
N LYS A 63 -1.97 -7.21 22.95
CA LYS A 63 -0.84 -6.62 22.23
C LYS A 63 -1.23 -6.34 20.78
N THR A 64 -1.17 -5.07 20.41
CA THR A 64 -1.40 -4.57 19.05
C THR A 64 -0.14 -4.77 18.21
N LEU A 65 -0.25 -5.41 17.05
CA LEU A 65 0.87 -5.50 16.11
C LEU A 65 1.06 -4.15 15.41
N ILE A 66 2.30 -3.70 15.25
CA ILE A 66 2.61 -2.45 14.58
C ILE A 66 3.32 -2.73 13.26
N PHE A 67 2.68 -2.32 12.17
CA PHE A 67 3.22 -2.35 10.83
C PHE A 67 3.76 -0.95 10.51
N ALA A 68 5.03 -0.85 10.13
CA ALA A 68 5.61 0.39 9.63
C ALA A 68 5.89 0.26 8.14
N GLN A 69 5.22 1.06 7.33
CA GLN A 69 5.51 1.13 5.90
C GLN A 69 6.69 2.05 5.63
N LEU A 70 7.60 1.54 4.82
CA LEU A 70 8.86 2.16 4.49
C LEU A 70 9.28 1.85 3.06
N SER A 71 10.24 2.60 2.55
CA SER A 71 10.74 2.42 1.19
C SER A 71 12.26 2.57 1.08
N SER A 72 12.99 2.48 2.20
CA SER A 72 14.45 2.54 2.22
C SER A 72 15.05 1.75 3.39
N VAL A 73 16.33 1.43 3.28
CA VAL A 73 17.10 0.73 4.32
C VAL A 73 17.25 1.60 5.56
N GLU A 74 17.43 2.90 5.38
CA GLU A 74 17.60 3.86 6.47
C GLU A 74 16.34 3.92 7.35
N GLU A 75 15.15 3.96 6.74
CA GLU A 75 13.89 3.90 7.46
C GLU A 75 13.72 2.57 8.23
N ALA A 76 14.16 1.46 7.64
CA ALA A 76 14.09 0.15 8.28
C ALA A 76 15.01 0.06 9.49
N LEU A 77 16.24 0.58 9.41
CA LEU A 77 17.16 0.62 10.53
C LEU A 77 16.60 1.41 11.70
N VAL A 78 15.97 2.56 11.45
CA VAL A 78 15.28 3.34 12.50
C VAL A 78 14.10 2.55 13.08
N ALA A 79 13.26 1.96 12.22
CA ALA A 79 12.10 1.19 12.67
C ALA A 79 12.48 -0.03 13.53
N VAL A 80 13.58 -0.70 13.19
CA VAL A 80 14.09 -1.88 13.92
C VAL A 80 14.75 -1.47 15.24
N ASN A 81 15.70 -0.54 15.18
CA ASN A 81 16.55 -0.21 16.33
C ASN A 81 15.86 0.70 17.35
N ASP A 82 15.11 1.68 16.86
CA ASP A 82 14.57 2.74 17.71
C ASP A 82 13.11 2.47 18.06
N TRP A 83 12.28 2.14 17.07
CA TRP A 83 10.84 2.01 17.25
C TRP A 83 10.42 0.60 17.68
N LYS A 84 11.20 -0.43 17.32
CA LYS A 84 10.96 -1.84 17.65
C LYS A 84 9.55 -2.29 17.20
N VAL A 85 9.23 -1.99 15.95
CA VAL A 85 7.97 -2.40 15.31
C VAL A 85 7.90 -3.92 15.12
N ASP A 86 6.72 -4.48 14.90
CA ASP A 86 6.60 -5.94 14.72
C ASP A 86 6.75 -6.35 13.24
N ILE A 87 6.34 -5.47 12.31
CA ILE A 87 6.31 -5.75 10.87
C ILE A 87 6.81 -4.53 10.08
N LEU A 88 7.69 -4.76 9.12
CA LEU A 88 8.11 -3.78 8.11
C LEU A 88 7.33 -4.04 6.82
N VAL A 89 6.62 -3.04 6.31
CA VAL A 89 6.02 -3.12 4.97
C VAL A 89 6.96 -2.46 3.97
N ALA A 90 7.67 -3.28 3.21
CA ALA A 90 8.56 -2.87 2.15
C ALA A 90 7.75 -2.44 0.92
N GLN A 91 7.56 -1.13 0.75
CA GLN A 91 6.82 -0.57 -0.38
C GLN A 91 7.77 -0.23 -1.54
N GLY A 92 7.68 -1.02 -2.61
CA GLY A 92 8.41 -0.76 -3.85
C GLY A 92 7.79 0.34 -4.70
N ILE A 93 8.60 0.83 -5.64
CA ILE A 93 8.28 1.89 -6.61
C ILE A 93 7.08 1.59 -7.53
N GLU A 94 6.71 0.31 -7.61
CA GLU A 94 5.62 -0.26 -8.41
C GLU A 94 4.22 -0.08 -7.79
N SER A 95 4.16 0.30 -6.51
CA SER A 95 2.90 0.44 -5.77
C SER A 95 1.97 1.51 -6.36
N GLY A 96 0.65 1.24 -6.26
CA GLY A 96 -0.40 2.20 -6.59
C GLY A 96 -0.69 3.13 -5.41
N GLY A 97 -1.25 4.30 -5.68
CA GLY A 97 -1.48 5.31 -4.65
C GLY A 97 -0.18 5.98 -4.22
N HIS A 98 -0.16 6.54 -3.01
CA HIS A 98 1.03 7.26 -2.53
C HIS A 98 2.20 6.33 -2.23
N GLY A 99 3.41 6.81 -2.53
CA GLY A 99 4.66 6.10 -2.32
C GLY A 99 5.85 7.04 -2.48
N ARG A 100 7.03 6.61 -2.04
CA ARG A 100 8.24 7.43 -2.24
C ARG A 100 8.68 7.37 -3.71
N ALA A 101 8.85 8.54 -4.32
CA ALA A 101 9.24 8.65 -5.72
C ALA A 101 10.60 8.00 -6.02
N SER A 102 11.50 8.01 -5.04
CA SER A 102 12.84 7.41 -5.11
C SER A 102 12.91 5.98 -4.55
N ALA A 103 11.78 5.33 -4.25
CA ALA A 103 11.78 3.95 -3.76
C ALA A 103 12.53 3.02 -4.74
N PRO A 104 13.27 2.01 -4.27
CA PRO A 104 13.81 0.97 -5.13
C PRO A 104 12.67 0.11 -5.72
N PRO A 105 12.93 -0.65 -6.80
CA PRO A 105 12.10 -1.78 -7.20
C PRO A 105 11.89 -2.75 -6.03
N LEU A 106 10.69 -3.30 -5.90
CA LEU A 106 10.30 -4.10 -4.74
C LEU A 106 11.26 -5.25 -4.45
N LEU A 107 11.68 -6.00 -5.47
CA LEU A 107 12.58 -7.14 -5.29
C LEU A 107 13.94 -6.72 -4.73
N THR A 108 14.49 -5.61 -5.25
CA THR A 108 15.74 -5.01 -4.74
C THR A 108 15.57 -4.53 -3.31
N LEU A 109 14.46 -3.85 -3.00
CA LEU A 109 14.18 -3.38 -1.65
C LEU A 109 14.10 -4.55 -0.65
N ILE A 110 13.40 -5.63 -0.97
CA ILE A 110 13.32 -6.82 -0.11
C ILE A 110 14.73 -7.36 0.17
N SER A 111 15.54 -7.58 -0.87
CA SER A 111 16.91 -8.06 -0.70
C SER A 111 17.76 -7.13 0.17
N SER A 112 17.69 -5.81 -0.05
CA SER A 112 18.45 -4.85 0.76
C SER A 112 18.00 -4.83 2.23
N LEU A 113 16.72 -5.05 2.51
CA LEU A 113 16.23 -5.12 3.89
C LEU A 113 16.67 -6.39 4.60
N LEU A 114 16.70 -7.54 3.92
CA LEU A 114 17.14 -8.81 4.50
C LEU A 114 18.61 -8.79 4.95
N GLU A 115 19.46 -7.95 4.35
CA GLU A 115 20.86 -7.78 4.77
C GLU A 115 21.01 -7.04 6.10
N VAL A 116 20.03 -6.20 6.48
CA VAL A 116 20.14 -5.32 7.65
C VAL A 116 19.19 -5.68 8.78
N VAL A 117 18.09 -6.36 8.47
CA VAL A 117 17.10 -6.78 9.46
C VAL A 117 17.60 -8.08 10.10
N PRO A 118 17.80 -8.11 11.44
CA PRO A 118 18.29 -9.31 12.10
C PRO A 118 17.25 -10.45 12.01
N GLN A 119 17.70 -11.70 12.04
CA GLN A 119 16.81 -12.87 11.92
C GLN A 119 15.71 -12.94 12.99
N ASN A 120 15.96 -12.41 14.19
CA ASN A 120 14.97 -12.30 15.27
C ASN A 120 14.26 -10.93 15.30
N GLY A 121 14.40 -10.15 14.23
CA GLY A 121 13.80 -8.84 14.06
C GLY A 121 12.36 -8.90 13.55
N PRO A 122 11.83 -7.73 13.12
CA PRO A 122 10.49 -7.63 12.55
C PRO A 122 10.33 -8.45 11.27
N LEU A 123 9.12 -8.95 11.01
CA LEU A 123 8.82 -9.63 9.75
C LEU A 123 8.76 -8.62 8.59
N ILE A 124 9.16 -9.05 7.39
CA ILE A 124 9.10 -8.20 6.19
C ILE A 124 7.89 -8.60 5.34
N VAL A 125 7.00 -7.66 5.09
CA VAL A 125 5.85 -7.80 4.18
C VAL A 125 6.12 -6.99 2.91
N ALA A 126 6.06 -7.64 1.75
CA ALA A 126 6.32 -7.02 0.46
C ALA A 126 5.07 -6.32 -0.10
N ALA A 127 5.21 -5.10 -0.63
CA ALA A 127 4.11 -4.34 -1.21
C ALA A 127 4.52 -3.58 -2.48
N GLY A 128 3.73 -3.72 -3.56
CA GLY A 128 3.91 -2.97 -4.80
C GLY A 128 4.00 -3.86 -6.05
N GLY A 129 3.22 -3.55 -7.09
CA GLY A 129 3.26 -4.30 -8.36
C GLY A 129 2.77 -5.75 -8.34
N LEU A 130 2.40 -6.29 -7.18
CA LEU A 130 1.93 -7.68 -7.03
C LEU A 130 0.52 -7.85 -7.60
N ALA A 131 0.32 -8.87 -8.44
CA ALA A 131 -0.94 -9.09 -9.16
C ALA A 131 -1.48 -10.54 -9.10
N ASN A 132 -0.60 -11.53 -8.99
CA ASN A 132 -0.92 -12.96 -9.03
C ASN A 132 -0.06 -13.75 -8.03
N GLY A 133 -0.33 -15.04 -7.86
CA GLY A 133 0.36 -15.90 -6.91
C GLY A 133 1.82 -16.16 -7.27
N GLY A 134 2.20 -16.08 -8.55
CA GLY A 134 3.60 -16.15 -8.96
C GLY A 134 4.45 -14.99 -8.39
N HIS A 135 3.90 -13.78 -8.37
CA HIS A 135 4.56 -12.63 -7.73
C HIS A 135 4.69 -12.85 -6.21
N VAL A 136 3.65 -13.39 -5.58
CA VAL A 136 3.67 -13.69 -4.14
C VAL A 136 4.71 -14.76 -3.82
N ALA A 137 4.74 -15.86 -4.59
CA ALA A 137 5.73 -16.92 -4.46
C ALA A 137 7.15 -16.36 -4.61
N ALA A 138 7.40 -15.50 -5.59
CA ALA A 138 8.71 -14.86 -5.77
C ALA A 138 9.14 -14.03 -4.54
N CYS A 139 8.24 -13.23 -3.96
CA CYS A 139 8.53 -12.49 -2.74
C CYS A 139 8.82 -13.41 -1.55
N LEU A 140 8.05 -14.49 -1.39
CA LEU A 140 8.27 -15.47 -0.33
C LEU A 140 9.62 -16.20 -0.50
N THR A 141 9.96 -16.60 -1.72
CA THR A 141 11.25 -17.22 -2.06
C THR A 141 12.43 -16.27 -1.81
N LEU A 142 12.25 -14.96 -2.03
CA LEU A 142 13.27 -13.96 -1.68
C LEU A 142 13.49 -13.82 -0.17
N GLY A 143 12.53 -14.23 0.67
CA GLY A 143 12.62 -14.15 2.13
C GLY A 143 11.61 -13.19 2.77
N ALA A 144 10.68 -12.60 2.02
CA ALA A 144 9.56 -11.90 2.62
C ALA A 144 8.65 -12.89 3.39
N SER A 145 8.10 -12.46 4.53
CA SER A 145 7.20 -13.25 5.36
C SER A 145 5.74 -13.20 4.90
N GLY A 146 5.43 -12.31 3.97
CA GLY A 146 4.09 -12.13 3.42
C GLY A 146 4.05 -10.99 2.40
N VAL A 147 2.84 -10.71 1.91
CA VAL A 147 2.62 -9.65 0.92
C VAL A 147 1.42 -8.77 1.30
N ALA A 148 1.41 -7.53 0.84
CA ALA A 148 0.25 -6.66 0.84
C ALA A 148 -0.08 -6.24 -0.59
N MET A 149 -1.32 -6.53 -1.02
CA MET A 149 -1.78 -6.28 -2.38
C MET A 149 -2.90 -5.23 -2.36
N GLY A 150 -2.72 -4.16 -3.14
CA GLY A 150 -3.73 -3.10 -3.29
C GLY A 150 -4.54 -3.26 -4.57
N THR A 151 -3.90 -2.99 -5.72
CA THR A 151 -4.56 -2.94 -7.04
C THR A 151 -5.41 -4.17 -7.37
N ARG A 152 -4.96 -5.38 -6.99
CA ARG A 152 -5.72 -6.64 -7.20
C ARG A 152 -7.06 -6.65 -6.48
N PHE A 153 -7.12 -6.09 -5.27
CA PHE A 153 -8.35 -5.98 -4.50
C PHE A 153 -9.22 -4.78 -4.89
N LEU A 154 -8.70 -3.82 -5.68
CA LEU A 154 -9.55 -2.79 -6.30
C LEU A 154 -10.50 -3.37 -7.35
N LEU A 155 -10.12 -4.49 -7.98
CA LEU A 155 -10.89 -5.26 -8.96
C LEU A 155 -11.79 -6.33 -8.30
N THR A 156 -12.39 -5.99 -7.16
CA THR A 156 -13.40 -6.84 -6.51
C THR A 156 -14.70 -6.05 -6.29
N PRO A 157 -15.87 -6.70 -6.23
CA PRO A 157 -17.14 -6.02 -5.98
C PRO A 157 -17.23 -5.41 -4.56
N GLU A 158 -16.44 -5.89 -3.61
CA GLU A 158 -16.38 -5.38 -2.23
C GLU A 158 -15.58 -4.07 -2.10
N SER A 159 -14.73 -3.75 -3.09
CA SER A 159 -14.04 -2.46 -3.17
C SER A 159 -15.05 -1.32 -3.37
N LEU A 160 -14.75 -0.15 -2.81
CA LEU A 160 -15.54 1.08 -3.01
C LEU A 160 -15.35 1.72 -4.41
N TYR A 161 -14.54 1.11 -5.28
CA TYR A 161 -14.38 1.59 -6.65
C TYR A 161 -15.69 1.47 -7.44
N THR A 162 -15.96 2.44 -8.31
CA THR A 162 -17.10 2.39 -9.22
C THR A 162 -16.85 1.41 -10.37
N ASP A 163 -17.91 0.98 -11.07
CA ASP A 163 -17.76 0.13 -12.25
C ASP A 163 -16.92 0.79 -13.34
N ALA A 164 -17.06 2.11 -13.53
CA ALA A 164 -16.22 2.87 -14.44
C ALA A 164 -14.74 2.80 -14.07
N GLN A 165 -14.39 2.89 -12.78
CA GLN A 165 -13.00 2.73 -12.31
C GLN A 165 -12.50 1.30 -12.53
N ARG A 166 -13.31 0.28 -12.23
CA ARG A 166 -12.94 -1.13 -12.45
C ARG A 166 -12.72 -1.43 -13.93
N MET A 167 -13.59 -0.93 -14.82
CA MET A 167 -13.42 -1.11 -16.26
C MET A 167 -12.17 -0.42 -16.79
N ALA A 168 -11.84 0.78 -16.28
CA ALA A 168 -10.59 1.44 -16.63
C ALA A 168 -9.35 0.67 -16.15
N LEU A 169 -9.40 0.04 -14.96
CA LEU A 169 -8.33 -0.85 -14.50
C LEU A 169 -8.17 -2.08 -15.41
N ILE A 170 -9.27 -2.72 -15.87
CA ILE A 170 -9.21 -3.86 -16.80
C ILE A 170 -8.64 -3.47 -18.15
N ALA A 171 -8.94 -2.26 -18.63
CA ALA A 171 -8.45 -1.75 -19.91
C ALA A 171 -6.98 -1.29 -19.86
N ALA A 172 -6.37 -1.21 -18.67
CA ALA A 172 -5.04 -0.65 -18.50
C ALA A 172 -3.94 -1.59 -19.03
N GLY A 173 -3.04 -1.02 -19.84
CA GLY A 173 -1.82 -1.66 -20.31
C GLY A 173 -0.64 -1.50 -19.34
N THR A 174 0.52 -2.01 -19.74
CA THR A 174 1.76 -2.00 -18.92
C THR A 174 2.30 -0.61 -18.64
N ASP A 175 2.05 0.35 -19.53
CA ASP A 175 2.50 1.75 -19.48
C ASP A 175 1.40 2.71 -18.99
N SER A 176 0.25 2.20 -18.58
CA SER A 176 -0.93 3.00 -18.28
C SER A 176 -0.89 3.69 -16.92
N THR A 177 0.17 3.52 -16.11
CA THR A 177 0.30 4.19 -14.80
C THR A 177 1.44 5.19 -14.80
N VAL A 178 1.22 6.30 -14.10
CA VAL A 178 2.20 7.38 -13.95
C VAL A 178 2.29 7.79 -12.49
N ARG A 179 3.49 8.16 -12.03
CA ARG A 179 3.66 8.84 -10.74
C ARG A 179 3.74 10.32 -10.91
N SER A 180 2.95 11.05 -10.14
CA SER A 180 2.95 12.50 -10.16
C SER A 180 2.21 13.08 -8.95
N PHE A 181 2.29 14.40 -8.79
CA PHE A 181 1.44 15.18 -7.88
C PHE A 181 0.14 15.67 -8.55
N VAL A 182 -0.15 15.26 -9.80
CA VAL A 182 -1.26 15.81 -10.60
C VAL A 182 -2.58 15.62 -9.86
N PHE A 183 -2.87 14.41 -9.39
CA PHE A 183 -4.14 14.12 -8.74
C PHE A 183 -4.27 14.76 -7.35
N ASP A 184 -3.16 14.97 -6.64
CA ASP A 184 -3.16 15.71 -5.37
C ASP A 184 -3.50 17.19 -5.62
N ARG A 185 -2.91 17.79 -6.66
CA ARG A 185 -3.21 19.17 -7.09
C ARG A 185 -4.65 19.31 -7.60
N ALA A 186 -5.15 18.33 -8.35
CA ALA A 186 -6.52 18.30 -8.85
C ALA A 186 -7.56 18.18 -7.72
N ARG A 187 -7.25 17.40 -6.67
CA ARG A 187 -8.12 17.20 -5.50
C ARG A 187 -7.94 18.24 -4.39
N GLY A 188 -6.87 19.03 -4.42
CA GLY A 188 -6.49 19.91 -3.31
C GLY A 188 -5.99 19.17 -2.07
N THR A 189 -5.59 17.90 -2.20
CA THR A 189 -5.01 17.12 -1.08
C THR A 189 -3.52 17.41 -1.00
N LEU A 190 -3.18 18.56 -0.40
CA LEU A 190 -1.81 19.04 -0.28
C LEU A 190 -1.24 18.72 1.11
N GLY A 191 0.08 18.56 1.20
CA GLY A 191 0.80 18.36 2.47
C GLY A 191 1.41 16.98 2.69
N TRP A 192 1.47 16.13 1.66
CA TRP A 192 2.27 14.91 1.68
C TRP A 192 3.73 15.22 2.06
N PRO A 193 4.40 14.32 2.82
CA PRO A 193 5.82 14.48 3.13
C PRO A 193 6.69 14.58 1.86
N THR A 194 7.84 15.25 1.98
CA THR A 194 8.77 15.44 0.86
C THR A 194 9.13 14.12 0.19
N GLY A 195 9.02 14.07 -1.13
CA GLY A 195 9.35 12.89 -1.93
C GLY A 195 8.25 11.82 -2.00
N ILE A 196 7.08 12.04 -1.37
CA ILE A 196 5.91 11.17 -1.49
C ILE A 196 4.98 11.72 -2.57
N ASP A 197 4.85 11.01 -3.69
CA ASP A 197 3.92 11.29 -4.79
C ASP A 197 2.90 10.14 -4.95
N GLY A 198 1.95 10.26 -5.88
CA GLY A 198 0.92 9.24 -6.11
C GLY A 198 1.07 8.55 -7.48
N ARG A 199 0.89 7.22 -7.52
CA ARG A 199 0.76 6.43 -8.76
C ARG A 199 -0.69 6.11 -9.11
N ALA A 200 -1.14 6.63 -10.25
CA ALA A 200 -2.48 6.39 -10.77
C ALA A 200 -2.47 6.06 -12.26
N LEU A 201 -3.61 5.66 -12.81
CA LEU A 201 -3.78 5.57 -14.26
C LEU A 201 -3.57 6.94 -14.92
N MET A 202 -2.86 6.94 -16.05
CA MET A 202 -2.70 8.08 -16.94
C MET A 202 -4.05 8.40 -17.58
N ASN A 203 -4.49 9.66 -17.51
CA ASN A 203 -5.74 10.10 -18.09
C ASN A 203 -5.66 11.57 -18.54
N GLN A 204 -6.78 12.15 -18.97
CA GLN A 204 -6.80 13.52 -19.49
C GLN A 204 -6.44 14.57 -18.44
N THR A 205 -6.73 14.31 -17.16
CA THR A 205 -6.31 15.21 -16.06
C THR A 205 -4.79 15.33 -15.96
N VAL A 206 -4.07 14.22 -16.17
CA VAL A 206 -2.60 14.24 -16.21
C VAL A 206 -2.11 15.02 -17.44
N ARG A 207 -2.65 14.70 -18.61
CA ARG A 207 -2.26 15.35 -19.88
C ARG A 207 -2.48 16.85 -19.86
N ASP A 208 -3.58 17.32 -19.27
CA ASP A 208 -3.86 18.76 -19.17
C ASP A 208 -2.83 19.47 -18.28
N VAL A 209 -2.41 18.86 -17.16
CA VAL A 209 -1.35 19.43 -16.32
C VAL A 209 -0.01 19.44 -17.05
N GLU A 210 0.35 18.36 -17.75
CA GLU A 210 1.57 18.27 -18.56
C GLU A 210 1.59 19.28 -19.73
N ALA A 211 0.41 19.56 -20.30
CA ALA A 211 0.23 20.57 -21.34
C ALA A 211 0.21 22.01 -20.80
N GLY A 212 0.32 22.20 -19.48
CA GLY A 212 0.34 23.53 -18.86
C GLY A 212 -1.01 24.23 -18.76
N VAL A 213 -2.12 23.49 -18.79
CA VAL A 213 -3.46 24.04 -18.55
C VAL A 213 -3.50 24.67 -17.14
N PRO A 214 -4.10 25.86 -16.96
CA PRO A 214 -4.25 26.49 -15.66
C PRO A 214 -4.87 25.52 -14.63
N ILE A 215 -4.30 25.48 -13.42
CA ILE A 215 -4.67 24.46 -12.43
C ILE A 215 -6.13 24.58 -11.99
N GLU A 216 -6.69 25.79 -11.99
CA GLU A 216 -8.08 26.07 -11.66
C GLU A 216 -9.05 25.43 -12.67
N ASP A 217 -8.65 25.40 -13.95
CA ASP A 217 -9.42 24.76 -15.02
C ASP A 217 -9.30 23.23 -14.95
N VAL A 218 -8.10 22.71 -14.67
CA VAL A 218 -7.88 21.27 -14.40
C VAL A 218 -8.73 20.81 -13.22
N GLN A 219 -8.76 21.56 -12.13
CA GLN A 219 -9.56 21.25 -10.94
C GLN A 219 -11.06 21.26 -11.26
N ARG A 220 -11.53 22.20 -12.09
CA ARG A 220 -12.94 22.26 -12.52
C ARG A 220 -13.31 21.04 -13.38
N ALA A 221 -12.49 20.72 -14.37
CA ALA A 221 -12.70 19.56 -15.24
C ALA A 221 -12.61 18.24 -14.46
N PHE A 222 -11.69 18.13 -13.51
CA PHE A 222 -11.58 16.98 -12.61
C PHE A 222 -12.84 16.79 -11.77
N ARG A 223 -13.35 17.86 -11.12
CA ARG A 223 -14.58 17.79 -10.32
C ARG A 223 -15.77 17.35 -11.17
N GLN A 224 -15.94 17.95 -12.34
CA GLN A 224 -17.00 17.56 -13.28
C GLN A 224 -16.88 16.07 -13.67
N GLY A 225 -15.66 15.62 -14.01
CA GLY A 225 -15.44 14.21 -14.35
C GLY A 225 -15.71 13.24 -13.19
N VAL A 226 -15.47 13.64 -11.94
CA VAL A 226 -15.85 12.85 -10.76
C VAL A 226 -17.37 12.79 -10.61
N GLU A 227 -18.08 13.91 -10.79
CA GLU A 227 -19.54 13.99 -10.72
C GLU A 227 -20.21 13.15 -11.82
N ASP A 228 -19.63 13.15 -13.03
CA ASP A 228 -20.12 12.39 -14.19
C ASP A 228 -19.70 10.91 -14.18
N GLY A 229 -18.81 10.51 -13.27
CA GLY A 229 -18.22 9.17 -13.26
C GLY A 229 -17.31 8.88 -14.47
N ASP A 230 -16.69 9.91 -15.05
CA ASP A 230 -15.85 9.82 -16.25
C ASP A 230 -14.42 9.30 -15.92
N PRO A 231 -14.07 8.06 -16.31
CA PRO A 231 -12.74 7.48 -16.05
C PRO A 231 -11.62 8.22 -16.79
N SER A 232 -11.94 8.99 -17.83
CA SER A 232 -10.95 9.80 -18.56
C SER A 232 -10.46 11.01 -17.76
N ARG A 233 -11.17 11.36 -16.67
CA ARG A 233 -10.88 12.53 -15.83
C ARG A 233 -10.65 12.18 -14.37
N MET A 234 -11.41 11.24 -13.80
CA MET A 234 -11.34 10.93 -12.38
C MET A 234 -10.05 10.20 -11.98
N LEU A 235 -9.72 10.25 -10.70
CA LEU A 235 -8.56 9.57 -10.12
C LEU A 235 -8.80 8.06 -10.02
N ILE A 236 -7.83 7.27 -10.49
CA ILE A 236 -7.84 5.81 -10.41
C ILE A 236 -6.46 5.35 -9.95
N TRP A 237 -6.30 5.11 -8.65
CA TRP A 237 -5.03 4.62 -8.10
C TRP A 237 -4.76 3.20 -8.61
N ALA A 238 -3.56 2.97 -9.11
CA ALA A 238 -3.17 1.68 -9.67
C ALA A 238 -1.65 1.52 -9.64
N GLY A 239 -1.20 0.33 -9.21
CA GLY A 239 0.19 -0.09 -9.32
C GLY A 239 0.53 -0.60 -10.72
N THR A 240 1.82 -0.77 -11.01
CA THR A 240 2.31 -1.19 -12.34
C THR A 240 1.84 -2.60 -12.75
N GLY A 241 1.50 -3.45 -11.78
CA GLY A 241 0.93 -4.78 -12.02
C GLY A 241 -0.49 -4.79 -12.60
N VAL A 242 -1.12 -3.62 -12.81
CA VAL A 242 -2.52 -3.50 -13.27
C VAL A 242 -2.81 -4.31 -14.54
N SER A 243 -1.89 -4.30 -15.49
CA SER A 243 -2.03 -4.99 -16.79
C SER A 243 -2.12 -6.51 -16.72
N LEU A 244 -1.76 -7.11 -15.58
CA LEU A 244 -1.81 -8.57 -15.38
C LEU A 244 -3.19 -9.03 -14.89
N MET A 245 -4.17 -8.12 -14.81
CA MET A 245 -5.48 -8.38 -14.20
C MET A 245 -6.59 -7.98 -15.17
N ASN A 246 -7.41 -8.95 -15.58
CA ASN A 246 -8.42 -8.75 -16.63
C ASN A 246 -9.85 -9.16 -16.21
N GLN A 247 -10.05 -9.48 -14.93
CA GLN A 247 -11.33 -9.97 -14.41
C GLN A 247 -11.65 -9.33 -13.06
N ILE A 248 -12.94 -9.03 -12.85
CA ILE A 248 -13.51 -8.72 -11.54
C ILE A 248 -13.88 -10.04 -10.87
N LYS A 249 -13.37 -10.27 -9.66
CA LYS A 249 -13.62 -11.49 -8.87
C LYS A 249 -13.96 -11.10 -7.44
N GLY A 250 -14.73 -11.94 -6.73
CA GLY A 250 -14.97 -11.75 -5.29
C GLY A 250 -13.66 -11.80 -4.51
N ALA A 251 -13.57 -11.07 -3.40
CA ALA A 251 -12.34 -11.06 -2.59
C ALA A 251 -11.96 -12.46 -2.08
N THR A 252 -12.94 -13.30 -1.75
CA THR A 252 -12.73 -14.71 -1.39
C THR A 252 -12.08 -15.50 -2.52
N ASP A 253 -12.58 -15.35 -3.75
CA ASP A 253 -12.04 -16.06 -4.92
C ASP A 253 -10.62 -15.59 -5.24
N VAL A 254 -10.35 -14.29 -5.13
CA VAL A 254 -9.00 -13.72 -5.29
C VAL A 254 -8.03 -14.35 -4.29
N VAL A 255 -8.40 -14.45 -3.00
CA VAL A 255 -7.52 -15.06 -1.99
C VAL A 255 -7.29 -16.54 -2.27
N ALA A 256 -8.34 -17.28 -2.63
CA ALA A 256 -8.23 -18.71 -2.97
C ALA A 256 -7.33 -18.95 -4.19
N GLU A 257 -7.50 -18.14 -5.23
CA GLU A 257 -6.68 -18.18 -6.45
C GLU A 257 -5.22 -17.87 -6.16
N LEU A 258 -4.94 -16.77 -5.44
CA LEU A 258 -3.58 -16.41 -5.05
C LEU A 258 -2.91 -17.52 -4.25
N HIS A 259 -3.65 -18.15 -3.31
CA HIS A 259 -3.11 -19.25 -2.53
C HIS A 259 -2.75 -20.46 -3.41
N GLN A 260 -3.67 -20.89 -4.28
CA GLN A 260 -3.42 -22.02 -5.17
C GLN A 260 -2.22 -21.75 -6.10
N GLU A 261 -2.19 -20.59 -6.74
CA GLU A 261 -1.09 -20.20 -7.62
C GLU A 261 0.25 -20.13 -6.88
N VAL A 262 0.28 -19.63 -5.64
CA VAL A 262 1.49 -19.64 -4.80
C VAL A 262 2.01 -21.07 -4.62
N VAL A 263 1.14 -22.00 -4.24
CA VAL A 263 1.51 -23.40 -4.03
C VAL A 263 2.06 -23.99 -5.32
N ASP A 264 1.35 -23.83 -6.44
CA ASP A 264 1.75 -24.37 -7.75
C ASP A 264 3.12 -23.83 -8.19
N HIS A 265 3.39 -22.54 -7.97
CA HIS A 265 4.66 -21.91 -8.31
C HIS A 265 5.82 -22.39 -7.43
N LEU A 266 5.58 -22.56 -6.13
CA LEU A 266 6.60 -23.07 -5.20
C LEU A 266 6.91 -24.55 -5.44
N GLU A 267 5.90 -25.36 -5.73
CA GLU A 267 6.09 -26.77 -6.13
C GLU A 267 6.87 -26.87 -7.45
N ARG A 268 6.53 -26.06 -8.45
CA ARG A 268 7.28 -26.04 -9.71
C ARG A 268 8.74 -25.66 -9.51
N ALA A 269 9.02 -24.68 -8.63
CA ALA A 269 10.38 -24.28 -8.31
C ALA A 269 11.16 -25.38 -7.56
N SER A 270 10.51 -26.14 -6.67
CA SER A 270 11.16 -27.22 -5.91
C SER A 270 11.58 -28.40 -6.78
N LEU A 271 10.93 -28.63 -7.93
CA LEU A 271 11.34 -29.66 -8.89
C LEU A 271 12.76 -29.42 -9.45
N ILE A 272 13.20 -28.15 -9.50
CA ILE A 272 14.54 -27.78 -9.96
C ILE A 272 15.61 -28.31 -9.00
N THR A 273 15.36 -28.25 -7.68
CA THR A 273 16.30 -28.70 -6.65
C THR A 273 16.15 -30.18 -6.30
N SER A 274 14.99 -30.78 -6.60
CA SER A 274 14.70 -32.20 -6.31
C SER A 274 15.20 -33.16 -7.40
N SER A 275 15.65 -32.64 -8.54
CA SER A 275 16.20 -33.41 -9.66
C SER A 275 17.75 -33.46 -9.66
N ALA A 276 18.39 -33.02 -8.57
CA ALA A 276 19.83 -33.05 -8.33
C ALA A 276 20.17 -34.07 -7.23
#